data_AF-A0A8C6XV13-F1
#
_entry.id   AF-A0A8C6XV13-F1
#
_cell.length_a   1.000
_cell.length_b   1.000
_cell.length_c   1.000
_cell.angle_alpha   90.00
_cell.angle_beta   90.00
_cell.angle_gamma   90.00
#
_symmetry.space_group_name_H-M   'P 1'
#
loop_
_entity.id
_entity.type
_entity.pdbx_description
1 polymer ?
#
loop_
_entity_poly.entity_id
_entity_poly.type
_entity_poly.pdbx_seq_one_letter_code
_entity_poly.pdbx_strand_id
1 'polypeptide(L)'
;MNLERVSNEEKLNLCRKYYLGGFALLPFLWLVNVIWFFREAFFAPAYTEQLQIKRYVQRSALGLLFWVIVLTTWTCIFQARRAEWGELGDYLSFTIPLGIP
;
A
#
# COMPACT_ATOMS: atom_id res chain seq x y z
N MET A 1 -16.36 8.16 6.72
CA MET A 1 -16.30 8.58 8.15
C MET A 1 -15.59 9.92 8.21
N ASN A 2 -16.20 10.94 8.83
CA ASN A 2 -15.58 12.28 8.92
C ASN A 2 -14.53 12.29 10.03
N LEU A 3 -13.26 12.45 9.68
CA LEU A 3 -12.13 12.49 10.64
C LEU A 3 -12.28 13.63 11.65
N GLU A 4 -12.93 14.73 11.27
CA GLU A 4 -13.14 15.90 12.15
C GLU A 4 -14.03 15.60 13.36
N ARG A 5 -14.84 14.53 13.32
CA ARG A 5 -15.72 14.14 14.42
C ARG A 5 -15.10 13.11 15.37
N VAL A 6 -13.87 12.69 15.10
CA VAL A 6 -13.17 11.60 15.80
C VAL A 6 -12.12 12.19 16.72
N SER A 7 -11.99 11.63 17.93
CA SER A 7 -10.98 12.08 18.88
C SER A 7 -9.56 11.80 18.38
N ASN A 8 -8.56 12.57 18.83
CA ASN A 8 -7.18 12.41 18.38
C ASN A 8 -6.61 11.01 18.71
N GLU A 9 -7.01 10.41 19.84
CA GLU A 9 -6.60 9.05 20.20
C GLU A 9 -7.22 7.99 19.29
N GLU A 10 -8.49 8.14 18.93
CA GLU A 10 -9.15 7.24 17.97
C GLU A 10 -8.53 7.35 16.58
N LYS A 11 -8.17 8.55 16.13
CA LYS A 11 -7.41 8.76 14.88
C LYS A 11 -6.09 7.99 14.90
N LEU A 12 -5.34 8.07 15.99
CA LEU A 12 -4.09 7.34 16.17
C LEU A 12 -4.31 5.82 16.13
N ASN A 13 -5.30 5.32 16.88
CA ASN A 13 -5.63 3.89 16.91
C ASN A 13 -6.06 3.39 15.53
N LEU A 14 -6.82 4.18 14.78
CA LEU A 14 -7.23 3.86 13.42
C LEU A 14 -6.01 3.82 12.49
N CYS A 15 -5.15 4.84 12.53
CA CYS A 15 -3.92 4.87 11.73
C CYS A 15 -3.01 3.67 12.02
N ARG A 16 -2.87 3.28 13.30
CA ARG A 16 -2.11 2.09 13.73
C ARG A 16 -2.72 0.79 13.19
N LYS A 17 -4.05 0.64 13.25
CA LYS A 17 -4.75 -0.56 12.72
C LYS A 17 -4.55 -0.70 11.21
N TYR A 18 -4.66 0.40 10.47
CA TYR A 18 -4.45 0.40 9.02
C TYR A 18 -2.98 0.10 8.67
N TYR A 19 -2.04 0.66 9.42
CA TYR A 19 -0.62 0.34 9.28
C TYR A 19 -0.35 -1.15 9.52
N LEU A 20 -0.86 -1.72 10.62
CA LEU A 20 -0.67 -3.13 10.94
C LEU A 20 -1.35 -4.04 9.90
N GLY A 21 -2.58 -3.69 9.49
CA GLY A 21 -3.32 -4.43 8.48
C GLY A 21 -2.61 -4.52 7.14
N GLY A 22 -1.84 -3.49 6.76
CA GLY A 22 -1.11 -3.50 5.48
C GLY A 22 -0.02 -4.58 5.41
N PHE A 23 0.48 -5.08 6.55
CA PHE A 23 1.41 -6.21 6.57
C PHE A 23 0.79 -7.53 6.13
N ALA A 24 -0.54 -7.64 6.05
CA ALA A 24 -1.23 -8.80 5.48
C ALA A 24 -1.20 -8.81 3.93
N LEU A 25 -0.11 -8.33 3.32
CA LEU A 25 0.08 -8.19 1.87
C LEU A 25 -0.94 -7.23 1.21
N LEU A 26 -1.33 -6.17 1.93
CA LEU A 26 -2.37 -5.22 1.49
C LEU A 26 -1.76 -3.83 1.22
N PRO A 27 -1.01 -3.63 0.11
CA PRO A 27 -0.41 -2.32 -0.20
C PRO A 27 -1.48 -1.23 -0.38
N PHE A 28 -2.64 -1.58 -0.93
CA PHE A 28 -3.75 -0.64 -1.09
C PHE A 28 -4.26 -0.12 0.25
N LEU A 29 -4.19 -0.92 1.32
CA LEU A 29 -4.58 -0.47 2.66
C LEU A 29 -3.59 0.57 3.21
N TRP A 30 -2.28 0.40 2.95
CA TRP A 30 -1.29 1.43 3.24
C TRP A 30 -1.51 2.71 2.43
N LEU A 31 -1.91 2.61 1.15
CA LEU A 31 -2.28 3.77 0.34
C LEU A 31 -3.45 4.55 0.96
N VAL A 32 -4.52 3.85 1.35
CA VAL A 32 -5.68 4.46 2.02
C VAL A 32 -5.23 5.14 3.32
N ASN A 33 -4.38 4.48 4.12
CA ASN A 33 -3.84 5.07 5.36
C ASN A 33 -3.08 6.36 5.08
N VAL A 34 -2.21 6.37 4.06
CA VAL A 34 -1.42 7.53 3.69
C VAL A 34 -2.33 8.67 3.27
N ILE A 35 -3.22 8.46 2.28
CA ILE A 35 -4.09 9.53 1.76
C ILE A 35 -5.01 10.08 2.85
N TRP A 36 -5.62 9.20 3.65
CA TRP A 36 -6.63 9.60 4.62
C TRP A 36 -6.05 10.38 5.80
N PHE A 37 -4.85 9.99 6.27
CA PHE A 37 -4.17 10.67 7.38
C PHE A 37 -3.12 11.70 6.93
N PHE A 38 -2.89 11.90 5.62
CA PHE A 38 -1.91 12.87 5.11
C PHE A 38 -2.21 14.29 5.60
N ARG A 39 -3.47 14.71 5.46
CA ARG A 39 -3.89 16.05 5.88
C ARG A 39 -3.70 16.24 7.39
N GLU A 40 -4.03 15.23 8.18
CA GLU A 40 -3.89 15.24 9.63
C GLU A 40 -2.40 15.25 10.07
N ALA A 41 -1.54 14.55 9.33
CA ALA A 41 -0.12 14.43 9.65
C ALA A 41 0.71 15.67 9.27
N PHE A 42 0.33 16.40 8.23
CA PHE A 42 1.15 17.48 7.64
C PHE A 42 0.49 18.87 7.66
N PHE A 43 -0.84 18.98 7.65
CA PHE A 43 -1.55 20.26 7.56
C PHE A 43 -2.33 20.64 8.82
N ALA A 44 -2.63 19.69 9.71
CA ALA A 44 -3.32 19.98 10.96
C ALA A 44 -2.42 20.75 11.95
N PRO A 45 -2.99 21.61 12.81
CA PRO A 45 -2.25 22.28 13.88
C PRO A 45 -1.65 21.26 14.85
N ALA A 46 -0.59 21.65 15.56
CA ALA A 46 0.15 20.74 16.43
C ALA A 46 -0.71 20.20 17.59
N TYR A 47 -0.75 18.88 17.73
CA TYR A 47 -1.34 18.17 18.88
C TYR A 47 -0.45 17.00 19.30
N THR A 48 -0.66 16.50 20.52
CA THR A 48 0.20 15.50 21.19
C THR A 48 0.50 14.26 20.33
N GLU A 49 -0.52 13.68 19.70
CA GLU A 49 -0.40 12.44 18.92
C GLU A 49 0.07 12.63 17.47
N GLN A 50 0.19 13.86 16.99
CA GLN A 50 0.46 14.16 15.59
C GLN A 50 1.80 13.56 15.12
N LEU A 51 2.83 13.61 15.97
CA LEU A 51 4.14 13.05 15.65
C LEU A 51 4.08 11.53 15.45
N GLN A 52 3.25 10.84 16.23
CA GLN A 52 3.06 9.39 16.09
C GLN A 52 2.35 9.07 14.77
N ILE A 53 1.25 9.78 14.46
CA ILE A 53 0.51 9.61 13.20
C ILE A 53 1.43 9.87 12.01
N LYS A 54 2.24 10.93 12.04
CA LYS A 54 3.21 11.24 10.98
C LYS A 54 4.19 10.10 10.74
N ARG A 55 4.73 9.48 11.80
CA ARG A 55 5.62 8.31 11.67
C ARG A 55 4.90 7.12 11.05
N TYR A 56 3.66 6.83 11.44
CA TYR A 56 2.89 5.72 10.85
C TYR A 56 2.55 5.98 9.37
N VAL A 57 2.21 7.21 9.00
CA VAL A 57 1.98 7.61 7.60
C VAL A 57 3.26 7.45 6.78
N GLN A 58 4.41 7.94 7.27
CA GLN A 58 5.69 7.79 6.58
C GLN A 58 6.10 6.32 6.40
N ARG A 59 5.94 5.49 7.44
CA ARG A 59 6.23 4.05 7.35
C ARG A 59 5.27 3.32 6.41
N SER A 60 4.00 3.69 6.41
CA SER A 60 3.01 3.15 5.46
C SER A 60 3.37 3.53 4.02
N ALA A 61 3.80 4.78 3.78
CA ALA A 61 4.25 5.24 2.47
C ALA A 61 5.50 4.49 1.98
N LEU A 62 6.45 4.22 2.88
CA LEU A 62 7.64 3.43 2.55
C LEU A 62 7.29 1.97 2.23
N GLY A 63 6.40 1.36 3.01
CA GLY A 63 5.88 0.02 2.73
C GLY A 63 5.11 -0.05 1.40
N LEU A 64 4.32 0.98 1.09
CA LEU A 64 3.64 1.10 -0.20
C LEU A 64 4.65 1.18 -1.35
N LEU A 65 5.66 2.04 -1.24
CA LEU A 65 6.71 2.18 -2.26
C LEU A 65 7.45 0.86 -2.50
N PHE A 66 7.78 0.14 -1.43
CA PHE A 66 8.37 -1.19 -1.51
C PHE A 66 7.49 -2.15 -2.33
N TRP A 67 6.19 -2.23 -2.03
CA TRP A 67 5.27 -3.08 -2.79
C TRP A 67 5.11 -2.66 -4.24
N VAL A 68 5.07 -1.36 -4.53
CA VAL A 68 5.02 -0.87 -5.91
C VAL A 68 6.26 -1.35 -6.68
N ILE A 69 7.44 -1.25 -6.09
CA ILE A 69 8.68 -1.73 -6.73
C ILE A 69 8.62 -3.24 -6.95
N VAL A 70 8.24 -4.02 -5.93
CA VAL A 70 8.17 -5.48 -6.02
C VAL A 70 7.17 -5.93 -7.10
N LEU A 71 5.94 -5.38 -7.08
CA LEU A 71 4.90 -5.76 -8.03
C LEU A 71 5.21 -5.31 -9.46
N THR A 72 5.77 -4.12 -9.63
CA THR A 72 6.20 -3.63 -10.94
C THR A 72 7.33 -4.50 -11.49
N THR A 73 8.32 -4.81 -10.65
CA THR A 73 9.45 -5.68 -11.05
C THR A 73 8.96 -7.06 -11.44
N TRP A 74 8.10 -7.68 -10.63
CA TRP A 74 7.48 -8.96 -10.95
C TRP A 74 6.70 -8.91 -12.27
N THR A 75 5.88 -7.87 -12.46
CA THR A 75 5.10 -7.70 -13.70
C THR A 75 6.02 -7.54 -14.91
N CYS A 76 7.08 -6.75 -14.82
CA CYS A 76 8.04 -6.60 -15.92
C CYS A 76 8.75 -7.91 -16.25
N ILE A 77 9.20 -8.67 -15.25
CA ILE A 77 9.83 -9.98 -15.46
C ILE A 77 8.85 -10.94 -16.11
N PHE A 78 7.63 -11.03 -15.58
CA PHE A 78 6.61 -11.91 -16.11
C PHE A 78 6.29 -11.54 -17.56
N GLN A 79 5.99 -10.28 -17.86
CA GLN A 79 5.68 -9.84 -19.23
C GLN A 79 6.84 -10.05 -20.21
N ALA A 80 8.09 -9.87 -19.77
CA ALA A 80 9.26 -10.03 -20.63
C ALA A 80 9.65 -11.49 -20.87
N ARG A 81 9.45 -12.37 -19.89
CA ARG A 81 10.00 -13.74 -19.91
C ARG A 81 8.96 -14.85 -19.86
N ARG A 82 7.66 -14.55 -19.73
CA ARG A 82 6.59 -15.56 -19.65
C ARG A 82 6.69 -16.62 -20.75
N ALA A 83 6.90 -16.21 -22.00
CA ALA A 83 7.01 -17.12 -23.14
C ALA A 83 8.22 -18.06 -23.05
N GLU A 84 9.33 -17.59 -22.47
CA GLU A 84 10.55 -18.39 -22.26
C GLU A 84 10.36 -19.46 -21.17
N TRP A 85 9.38 -19.28 -20.28
CA TRP A 85 9.12 -20.20 -19.16
C TRP A 85 8.29 -21.43 -19.58
N GLY A 86 7.81 -21.48 -20.83
CA GLY A 86 7.03 -22.60 -21.37
C GLY A 86 5.79 -22.91 -20.51
N GLU A 87 5.59 -24.19 -20.19
CA GLU A 87 4.42 -24.65 -19.42
C GLU A 87 4.24 -23.91 -18.09
N LEU A 88 5.33 -23.58 -17.39
CA LEU A 88 5.26 -22.84 -16.13
C LEU A 88 4.73 -21.42 -16.34
N GLY A 89 5.10 -20.78 -17.44
CA GLY A 89 4.56 -19.48 -17.85
C GLY A 89 3.06 -19.55 -18.10
N ASP A 90 2.58 -20.62 -18.73
CA ASP A 90 1.16 -20.85 -19.01
C ASP A 90 0.36 -21.18 -17.74
N TYR A 91 0.87 -22.03 -16.85
CA TYR A 91 0.21 -22.35 -15.57
C TYR A 91 0.07 -21.13 -14.64
N LEU A 92 1.05 -20.22 -14.65
CA LEU A 92 1.00 -18.98 -13.86
C LEU A 92 0.16 -17.89 -14.54
N SER A 93 -0.19 -18.05 -15.82
CA SER A 93 -0.98 -17.08 -16.56
C SER A 93 -2.46 -17.23 -16.26
N PHE A 94 -3.04 -16.22 -15.62
CA PHE A 94 -4.50 -16.14 -15.49
C PHE A 94 -5.17 -15.79 -16.83
N THR A 95 -4.54 -14.93 -17.62
CA THR A 95 -5.02 -14.52 -18.95
C THR A 95 -3.91 -14.76 -19.98
N ILE A 96 -4.14 -15.66 -20.92
CA ILE A 96 -3.18 -16.00 -21.98
C ILE A 96 -3.48 -15.13 -23.21
N PRO A 97 -2.52 -14.36 -23.74
CA PRO A 97 -2.72 -13.59 -24.96
C PRO A 97 -2.80 -14.53 -26.18
N LEU A 98 -3.88 -14.43 -26.97
CA LEU A 98 -4.11 -15.33 -28.11
C LEU A 98 -3.13 -15.14 -29.28
N GLY A 99 -2.42 -14.00 -29.35
CA GLY A 99 -1.57 -13.62 -30.48
C GLY A 99 -0.06 -13.71 -30.24
N ILE A 100 0.37 -14.07 -29.04
CA ILE A 100 1.79 -14.21 -28.70
C ILE A 100 1.95 -15.59 -28.04
N PRO A 101 2.78 -16.48 -28.60
CA PRO A 101 3.05 -17.78 -27.96
C PRO A 101 3.60 -17.57 -26.53
#